data_AF-A0A540R6I5-F1
#
_entry.id   AF-A0A540R6I5-F1
#
_cell.length_a   1.000
_cell.length_b   1.000
_cell.length_c   1.000
_cell.angle_alpha   90.00
_cell.angle_beta   90.00
_cell.angle_gamma   90.00
#
_symmetry.space_group_name_H-M   'P 1'
#
loop_
_entity.id
_entity.type
_entity.pdbx_description
1 polymer ?
#
loop_
_entity_poly.entity_id
_entity_poly.type
_entity_poly.pdbx_seq_one_letter_code
_entity_poly.pdbx_strand_id
1 'polypeptide(L)'
;MKLVLKITGAVLAVLIVAALALVYVFGPSVGAAYLGKPVFLFGASESRINKAMLDAAAMQGLYADSPEFKQAYDAAKEDSSRIEDAITAAGGKHSTIFTRGEEESVPRTDPKVELRDNVVWATVPGIGRFDDGQAYADTLAHGLSDAPACAAVVDLRGNGGGDMGPMLAGLSPLLPDGPALYFQSHSRKTPVTVDGNYVAGGGTPTTTSGGKLDLPVAVLTDGETASSGEATLLAFRGLDNVQTFGEPTAGYASANVVIDYPDGRSLMLTVAKDVARTGEEFAEDPIAPDAPLSELDGWLHDVCR
;
A
#
# COMPACT_ATOMS: atom_id res chain seq x y z
N MET A 1 -30.53 7.59 50.53
CA MET A 1 -30.28 8.28 49.24
C MET A 1 -28.87 8.88 49.14
N LYS A 2 -28.42 9.77 50.05
CA LYS A 2 -27.07 10.39 49.99
C LYS A 2 -25.89 9.42 50.08
N LEU A 3 -25.99 8.34 50.86
CA LEU A 3 -24.92 7.33 51.00
C LEU A 3 -24.78 6.47 49.73
N VAL A 4 -25.91 6.02 49.18
CA VAL A 4 -25.95 5.26 47.91
C VAL A 4 -25.37 6.11 46.77
N LEU A 5 -25.76 7.38 46.65
CA LEU A 5 -25.22 8.29 45.62
C LEU A 5 -23.70 8.49 45.73
N LYS A 6 -23.15 8.57 46.95
CA LYS A 6 -21.69 8.67 47.19
C LYS A 6 -20.95 7.38 46.82
N ILE A 7 -21.51 6.22 47.15
CA ILE A 7 -20.92 4.91 46.81
C ILE A 7 -20.96 4.71 45.30
N THR A 8 -22.09 4.98 44.64
CA THR A 8 -22.20 4.90 43.17
C THR A 8 -21.24 5.87 42.48
N GLY A 9 -21.11 7.11 43.00
CA GLY A 9 -20.14 8.08 42.48
C GLY A 9 -18.68 7.64 42.64
N ALA A 10 -18.32 7.03 43.78
CA ALA A 10 -16.98 6.51 44.02
C ALA A 10 -16.65 5.30 43.12
N VAL A 11 -17.58 4.37 42.97
CA VAL A 11 -17.44 3.22 42.04
C VAL A 11 -17.26 3.73 40.61
N LEU A 12 -18.07 4.69 40.17
CA LEU A 12 -17.94 5.28 38.85
C LEU A 12 -16.57 5.95 38.65
N ALA A 13 -16.07 6.69 39.64
CA ALA A 13 -14.75 7.30 39.58
C ALA A 13 -13.63 6.25 39.46
N VAL A 14 -13.70 5.15 40.21
CA VAL A 14 -12.73 4.04 40.11
C VAL A 14 -12.78 3.40 38.73
N LEU A 15 -13.98 3.16 38.18
CA LEU A 15 -14.14 2.62 36.82
C LEU A 15 -13.55 3.55 35.77
N ILE A 16 -13.74 4.87 35.91
CA ILE A 16 -13.14 5.87 35.01
C ILE A 16 -11.62 5.83 35.10
N VAL A 17 -11.05 5.80 36.31
CA VAL A 17 -9.59 5.73 36.50
C VAL A 17 -9.03 4.43 35.92
N ALA A 18 -9.70 3.29 36.14
CA ALA A 18 -9.31 2.02 35.55
C ALA A 18 -9.37 2.04 34.02
N ALA A 19 -10.42 2.63 33.43
CA ALA A 19 -10.53 2.80 31.98
C ALA A 19 -9.42 3.70 31.42
N LEU A 20 -9.13 4.83 32.09
CA LEU A 20 -8.03 5.72 31.71
C LEU A 20 -6.66 5.02 31.82
N ALA A 21 -6.45 4.20 32.85
CA ALA A 21 -5.24 3.42 33.00
C ALA A 21 -5.08 2.38 31.87
N LEU A 22 -6.17 1.70 31.49
CA LEU A 22 -6.16 0.78 30.35
C LEU A 22 -5.81 1.49 29.05
N VAL A 23 -6.42 2.64 28.76
CA VAL A 23 -6.10 3.43 27.56
C VAL A 23 -4.67 3.97 27.63
N TYR A 24 -4.18 4.36 28.80
CA TYR A 24 -2.79 4.81 28.95
C TYR A 24 -1.77 3.69 28.65
N VAL A 25 -2.04 2.46 29.10
CA VAL A 25 -1.13 1.32 28.92
C VAL A 25 -1.23 0.72 27.52
N PHE A 26 -2.45 0.46 27.04
CA PHE A 26 -2.69 -0.28 25.80
C PHE A 26 -3.02 0.61 24.59
N GLY A 27 -3.49 1.83 24.82
CA GLY A 27 -3.90 2.76 23.77
C GLY A 27 -2.83 3.04 22.71
N PRO A 28 -1.53 3.19 23.06
CA PRO A 28 -0.48 3.36 22.07
C PRO A 28 -0.37 2.16 21.12
N SER A 29 -0.19 0.95 21.66
CA SER A 29 0.07 -0.26 20.87
C SER A 29 -1.17 -0.80 20.15
N VAL A 30 -2.29 -0.92 20.87
CA VAL A 30 -3.55 -1.44 20.31
C VAL A 30 -4.15 -0.43 19.33
N GLY A 31 -4.05 0.86 19.63
CA GLY A 31 -4.47 1.92 18.71
C GLY A 31 -3.63 1.93 17.44
N ALA A 32 -2.30 1.84 17.56
CA ALA A 32 -1.39 1.73 16.41
C ALA A 32 -1.75 0.53 15.53
N ALA A 33 -1.81 -0.67 16.10
CA ALA A 33 -2.10 -1.89 15.35
C ALA A 33 -3.52 -1.86 14.74
N TYR A 34 -4.57 -1.71 15.54
CA TYR A 34 -5.92 -2.01 15.07
C TYR A 34 -6.74 -0.80 14.61
N LEU A 35 -6.31 0.42 14.97
CA LEU A 35 -6.98 1.65 14.56
C LEU A 35 -6.13 2.49 13.59
N GLY A 36 -4.90 2.04 13.27
CA GLY A 36 -3.94 2.78 12.46
C GLY A 36 -3.45 4.08 13.11
N LYS A 37 -3.74 4.31 14.40
CA LYS A 37 -3.38 5.54 15.11
C LYS A 37 -3.11 5.26 16.59
N PRO A 38 -1.90 5.52 17.09
CA PRO A 38 -1.59 5.33 18.49
C PRO A 38 -2.32 6.36 19.36
N VAL A 39 -2.87 5.92 20.49
CA VAL A 39 -3.58 6.81 21.43
C VAL A 39 -2.72 7.05 22.67
N PHE A 40 -2.11 8.23 22.75
CA PHE A 40 -1.37 8.69 23.93
C PHE A 40 -2.20 9.69 24.74
N LEU A 41 -2.66 9.31 25.94
CA LEU A 41 -3.39 10.25 26.82
C LEU A 41 -2.48 11.38 27.32
N PHE A 42 -1.28 11.05 27.80
CA PHE A 42 -0.24 11.97 28.26
C PHE A 42 1.13 11.33 28.03
N GLY A 43 2.19 12.11 27.88
CA GLY A 43 3.59 11.64 27.95
C GLY A 43 4.01 10.66 26.85
N ALA A 44 3.97 11.07 25.58
CA ALA A 44 4.53 10.30 24.45
C ALA A 44 6.07 10.38 24.45
N SER A 45 6.71 9.80 25.47
CA SER A 45 8.17 9.70 25.51
C SER A 45 8.67 8.74 24.42
N GLU A 46 9.92 8.95 23.99
CA GLU A 46 10.57 8.11 22.98
C GLU A 46 10.48 6.61 23.32
N SER A 47 10.75 6.23 24.57
CA SER A 47 10.63 4.83 25.03
C SER A 47 9.21 4.26 24.84
N ARG A 48 8.16 5.05 25.09
CA ARG A 48 6.78 4.59 24.89
C ARG A 48 6.40 4.50 23.42
N ILE A 49 6.94 5.39 22.58
CA ILE A 49 6.77 5.34 21.13
C ILE A 49 7.48 4.11 20.55
N ASN A 50 8.74 3.89 20.91
CA ASN A 50 9.52 2.71 20.50
C ASN A 50 8.83 1.42 20.93
N LYS A 51 8.29 1.36 22.16
CA LYS A 51 7.48 0.22 22.59
C LYS A 51 6.24 0.02 21.72
N ALA A 52 5.51 1.09 21.40
CA ALA A 52 4.30 0.99 20.58
C ALA A 52 4.62 0.53 19.14
N MET A 53 5.75 0.94 18.56
CA MET A 53 6.24 0.45 17.27
C MET A 53 6.58 -1.05 17.32
N LEU A 54 7.35 -1.47 18.33
CA LEU A 54 7.70 -2.88 18.53
C LEU A 54 6.46 -3.76 18.75
N ASP A 55 5.49 -3.29 19.53
CA ASP A 55 4.25 -4.01 19.75
C ASP A 55 3.40 -4.10 18.47
N ALA A 56 3.34 -3.04 17.65
CA ALA A 56 2.65 -3.08 16.36
C ALA A 56 3.31 -4.10 15.41
N ALA A 57 4.65 -4.10 15.33
CA ALA A 57 5.43 -5.12 14.64
C ALA A 57 5.07 -6.54 15.11
N ALA A 58 5.04 -6.77 16.43
CA ALA A 58 4.68 -8.08 16.98
C ALA A 58 3.22 -8.49 16.71
N MET A 59 2.29 -7.55 16.59
CA MET A 59 0.87 -7.83 16.37
C MET A 59 0.51 -8.04 14.91
N GLN A 60 1.29 -7.48 13.97
CA GLN A 60 0.87 -7.37 12.56
C GLN A 60 1.94 -7.72 11.54
N GLY A 61 3.22 -7.64 11.89
CA GLY A 61 4.31 -7.83 10.95
C GLY A 61 4.23 -9.18 10.25
N LEU A 62 4.48 -9.20 8.95
CA LEU A 62 4.36 -10.38 8.08
C LEU A 62 5.22 -11.58 8.51
N TYR A 63 6.26 -11.35 9.30
CA TYR A 63 7.18 -12.35 9.85
C TYR A 63 7.26 -12.27 11.39
N ALA A 64 6.23 -11.75 12.06
CA ALA A 64 6.20 -11.57 13.51
C ALA A 64 6.26 -12.88 14.32
N ASP A 65 5.95 -14.02 13.72
CA ASP A 65 6.08 -15.33 14.38
C ASP A 65 7.48 -15.96 14.22
N SER A 66 8.40 -15.29 13.51
CA SER A 66 9.74 -15.82 13.22
C SER A 66 10.66 -15.82 14.45
N PRO A 67 11.54 -16.84 14.59
CA PRO A 67 12.62 -16.83 15.57
C PRO A 67 13.51 -15.59 15.47
N GLU A 68 13.76 -15.13 14.24
CA GLU A 68 14.57 -13.96 13.92
C GLU A 68 13.95 -12.69 14.52
N PHE A 69 12.65 -12.48 14.32
CA PHE A 69 11.95 -11.36 14.94
C PHE A 69 11.97 -11.44 16.46
N LYS A 70 11.73 -12.61 17.05
CA LYS A 70 11.75 -12.77 18.51
C LYS A 70 13.09 -12.35 19.11
N GLN A 71 14.21 -12.75 18.48
CA GLN A 71 15.55 -12.36 18.92
C GLN A 71 15.77 -10.85 18.78
N ALA A 72 15.38 -10.26 17.64
CA ALA A 72 15.53 -8.84 17.39
C ALA A 72 14.66 -7.98 18.34
N TYR A 73 13.43 -8.43 18.62
CA TYR A 73 12.50 -7.79 19.54
C TYR A 73 13.05 -7.74 20.97
N ASP A 74 13.58 -8.86 21.49
CA ASP A 74 14.18 -8.90 22.83
C ASP A 74 15.39 -7.98 22.92
N ALA A 75 16.24 -7.95 21.89
CA ALA A 75 17.38 -7.04 21.83
C ALA A 75 16.96 -5.56 21.78
N ALA A 76 15.93 -5.22 21.01
CA ALA A 76 15.41 -3.85 20.91
C ALA A 76 14.76 -3.34 22.21
N LYS A 77 14.30 -4.26 23.08
CA LYS A 77 13.82 -3.92 24.42
C LYS A 77 14.94 -3.59 25.40
N GLU A 78 16.11 -4.20 25.23
CA GLU A 78 17.30 -3.92 26.04
C GLU A 78 18.05 -2.67 25.53
N ASP A 79 18.09 -2.49 24.20
CA ASP A 79 18.76 -1.37 23.53
C ASP A 79 17.87 -0.82 22.40
N SER A 80 17.31 0.37 22.62
CA SER A 80 16.38 0.99 21.67
C SER A 80 17.02 1.40 20.35
N SER A 81 18.37 1.46 20.27
CA SER A 81 19.05 1.72 18.99
C SER A 81 18.85 0.58 17.98
N ARG A 82 18.45 -0.61 18.45
CA ARG A 82 18.19 -1.80 17.62
C ARG A 82 16.75 -1.94 17.14
N ILE A 83 15.94 -0.89 17.28
CA ILE A 83 14.52 -0.96 16.90
C ILE A 83 14.33 -1.28 15.40
N GLU A 84 15.15 -0.71 14.52
CA GLU A 84 15.06 -0.95 13.06
C GLU A 84 15.34 -2.41 12.70
N ASP A 85 16.26 -3.09 13.40
CA ASP A 85 16.52 -4.51 13.22
C ASP A 85 15.24 -5.33 13.52
N ALA A 86 14.52 -4.97 14.59
CA ALA A 86 13.28 -5.63 14.97
C ALA A 86 12.14 -5.33 13.99
N ILE A 87 12.02 -4.10 13.49
CA ILE A 87 11.02 -3.73 12.47
C ILE A 87 11.29 -4.48 11.16
N THR A 88 12.54 -4.51 10.71
CA THR A 88 12.97 -5.26 9.52
C THR A 88 12.71 -6.76 9.69
N ALA A 89 13.05 -7.33 10.85
CA ALA A 89 12.78 -8.75 11.11
C ALA A 89 11.28 -9.07 11.20
N ALA A 90 10.45 -8.11 11.63
CA ALA A 90 9.00 -8.29 11.75
C ALA A 90 8.26 -8.28 10.43
N GLY A 91 8.66 -7.42 9.48
CA GLY A 91 7.92 -7.24 8.22
C GLY A 91 8.74 -7.48 6.95
N GLY A 92 10.05 -7.58 7.04
CA GLY A 92 10.94 -7.79 5.91
C GLY A 92 11.54 -6.48 5.37
N LYS A 93 12.14 -6.55 4.18
CA LYS A 93 12.92 -5.44 3.58
C LYS A 93 12.10 -4.21 3.22
N HIS A 94 10.76 -4.33 3.24
CA HIS A 94 9.82 -3.25 2.93
C HIS A 94 9.29 -2.55 4.20
N SER A 95 9.80 -2.91 5.38
CA SER A 95 9.49 -2.26 6.65
C SER A 95 10.61 -1.35 7.12
N THR A 96 10.27 -0.16 7.62
CA THR A 96 11.25 0.85 8.08
C THR A 96 10.59 1.85 9.02
N ILE A 97 11.38 2.57 9.80
CA ILE A 97 10.97 3.82 10.42
C ILE A 97 11.51 4.98 9.57
N PHE A 98 10.72 6.04 9.44
CA PHE A 98 11.09 7.24 8.71
C PHE A 98 10.44 8.45 9.39
N THR A 99 10.78 9.66 8.97
CA THR A 99 10.11 10.87 9.44
C THR A 99 9.04 11.29 8.44
N ARG A 100 7.90 11.76 8.95
CA ARG A 100 6.82 12.26 8.11
C ARG A 100 7.27 13.38 7.15
N GLY A 101 8.22 14.21 7.59
CA GLY A 101 8.80 15.27 6.76
C GLY A 101 9.61 14.75 5.57
N GLU A 102 10.28 13.60 5.70
CA GLU A 102 10.96 12.95 4.58
C GLU A 102 9.96 12.49 3.51
N GLU A 103 8.86 11.85 3.93
CA GLU A 103 7.79 11.40 3.01
C GLU A 103 7.10 12.59 2.30
N GLU A 104 6.76 13.66 3.03
CA GLU A 104 6.16 14.88 2.45
C GLU A 104 7.12 15.62 1.50
N SER A 105 8.44 15.38 1.59
CA SER A 105 9.45 16.06 0.77
C SER A 105 9.75 15.37 -0.56
N VAL A 106 9.24 14.15 -0.77
CA VAL A 106 9.49 13.38 -1.99
C VAL A 106 8.90 14.14 -3.19
N PRO A 107 9.70 14.45 -4.23
CA PRO A 107 9.19 15.15 -5.41
C PRO A 107 8.10 14.36 -6.11
N ARG A 108 6.96 15.03 -6.35
CA ARG A 108 5.85 14.47 -7.12
C ARG A 108 6.12 14.57 -8.62
N THR A 109 5.79 13.50 -9.34
CA THR A 109 5.64 13.50 -10.79
C THR A 109 4.17 13.31 -11.12
N ASP A 110 3.62 14.15 -12.00
CA ASP A 110 2.22 14.02 -12.40
C ASP A 110 2.02 12.89 -13.43
N PRO A 111 0.87 12.18 -13.37
CA PRO A 111 0.53 11.20 -14.38
C PRO A 111 0.26 11.89 -15.72
N LYS A 112 0.43 11.15 -16.80
CA LYS A 112 0.26 11.69 -18.15
C LYS A 112 -0.39 10.66 -19.06
N VAL A 113 -1.31 11.11 -19.91
CA VAL A 113 -1.88 10.29 -20.97
C VAL A 113 -1.66 10.94 -22.32
N GLU A 114 -1.16 10.17 -23.30
CA GLU A 114 -0.88 10.65 -24.64
C GLU A 114 -1.28 9.63 -25.70
N LEU A 115 -1.89 10.09 -26.80
CA LEU A 115 -2.12 9.25 -27.98
C LEU A 115 -0.92 9.36 -28.92
N ARG A 116 -0.29 8.22 -29.23
CA ARG A 116 0.87 8.10 -30.13
C ARG A 116 0.57 7.01 -31.16
N ASP A 117 0.52 7.36 -32.44
CA ASP A 117 0.31 6.39 -33.53
C ASP A 117 -0.86 5.40 -33.28
N ASN A 118 -2.01 5.94 -32.85
CA ASN A 118 -3.21 5.17 -32.50
C ASN A 118 -3.09 4.27 -31.24
N VAL A 119 -2.06 4.46 -30.43
CA VAL A 119 -1.87 3.77 -29.13
C VAL A 119 -1.96 4.80 -28.01
N VAL A 120 -2.76 4.52 -26.98
CA VAL A 120 -2.86 5.41 -25.81
C VAL A 120 -1.82 5.02 -24.76
N TRP A 121 -0.96 5.95 -24.39
CA TRP A 121 0.10 5.76 -23.40
C TRP A 121 -0.29 6.44 -22.11
N ALA A 122 -0.44 5.68 -21.03
CA ALA A 122 -0.62 6.16 -19.68
C ALA A 122 0.69 5.99 -18.91
N THR A 123 1.37 7.10 -18.58
CA THR A 123 2.49 7.11 -17.64
C THR A 123 1.94 7.24 -16.23
N VAL A 124 2.28 6.27 -15.39
CA VAL A 124 1.71 6.08 -14.04
C VAL A 124 2.87 6.15 -13.03
N PRO A 125 3.26 7.37 -12.59
CA PRO A 125 4.30 7.53 -11.59
C PRO A 125 3.79 7.19 -10.18
N GLY A 126 4.71 7.06 -9.21
CA GLY A 126 4.35 6.93 -7.80
C GLY A 126 3.56 8.13 -7.28
N ILE A 127 2.68 7.91 -6.31
CA ILE A 127 1.88 8.96 -5.67
C ILE A 127 1.85 8.78 -4.15
N GLY A 128 2.23 9.78 -3.38
CA GLY A 128 2.23 9.72 -1.92
C GLY A 128 0.84 9.90 -1.32
N ARG A 129 0.64 9.45 -0.07
CA ARG A 129 -0.63 9.59 0.66
C ARG A 129 -1.03 11.03 1.00
N PHE A 130 -0.14 12.00 0.77
CA PHE A 130 -0.38 13.43 0.98
C PHE A 130 -0.67 14.19 -0.31
N ASP A 131 -0.51 13.53 -1.45
CA ASP A 131 -0.77 14.11 -2.75
C ASP A 131 -2.27 14.15 -3.06
N ASP A 132 -2.65 14.99 -4.02
CA ASP A 132 -4.00 14.99 -4.59
C ASP A 132 -4.23 13.75 -5.46
N GLY A 133 -4.63 12.65 -4.80
CA GLY A 133 -4.96 11.38 -5.43
C GLY A 133 -6.17 11.43 -6.36
N GLN A 134 -7.14 12.30 -6.08
CA GLN A 134 -8.31 12.42 -6.95
C GLN A 134 -7.94 13.05 -8.29
N ALA A 135 -7.20 14.17 -8.27
CA ALA A 135 -6.72 14.81 -9.50
C ALA A 135 -5.79 13.90 -10.32
N TYR A 136 -4.95 13.10 -9.63
CA TYR A 136 -4.12 12.08 -10.27
C TYR A 136 -4.97 11.04 -11.01
N ALA A 137 -5.94 10.45 -10.32
CA ALA A 137 -6.79 9.40 -10.88
C ALA A 137 -7.66 9.93 -12.04
N ASP A 138 -8.22 11.14 -11.88
CA ASP A 138 -9.03 11.78 -12.92
C ASP A 138 -8.20 12.09 -14.18
N THR A 139 -6.94 12.47 -14.04
CA THR A 139 -6.04 12.72 -15.19
C THR A 139 -5.86 11.46 -16.03
N LEU A 140 -5.60 10.32 -15.37
CA LEU A 140 -5.47 9.03 -16.05
C LEU A 140 -6.79 8.58 -16.68
N ALA A 141 -7.87 8.57 -15.89
CA ALA A 141 -9.16 8.03 -16.31
C ALA A 141 -9.77 8.83 -17.47
N HIS A 142 -9.73 10.17 -17.41
CA HIS A 142 -10.21 11.01 -18.52
C HIS A 142 -9.34 10.83 -19.78
N GLY A 143 -8.01 10.80 -19.63
CA GLY A 143 -7.11 10.63 -20.76
C GLY A 143 -7.29 9.29 -21.49
N LEU A 144 -7.63 8.23 -20.74
CA LEU A 144 -7.92 6.91 -21.30
C LEU A 144 -9.31 6.83 -21.94
N SER A 145 -10.34 7.34 -21.27
CA SER A 145 -11.75 7.11 -21.65
C SER A 145 -12.15 7.64 -23.03
N ASP A 146 -11.44 8.66 -23.53
CA ASP A 146 -11.75 9.33 -24.79
C ASP A 146 -10.80 8.96 -25.94
N ALA A 147 -9.88 8.01 -25.73
CA ALA A 147 -8.83 7.71 -26.70
C ALA A 147 -9.34 6.80 -27.84
N PRO A 148 -9.36 7.26 -29.11
CA PRO A 148 -9.59 6.39 -30.24
C PRO A 148 -8.32 5.59 -30.53
N ALA A 149 -8.04 4.58 -29.71
CA ALA A 149 -6.82 3.79 -29.78
C ALA A 149 -7.10 2.33 -30.16
N CYS A 150 -6.13 1.66 -30.78
CA CYS A 150 -6.15 0.23 -31.04
C CYS A 150 -5.51 -0.60 -29.91
N ALA A 151 -4.69 0.03 -29.07
CA ALA A 151 -4.05 -0.59 -27.92
C ALA A 151 -3.75 0.47 -26.85
N ALA A 152 -3.49 0.02 -25.62
CA ALA A 152 -3.01 0.86 -24.53
C ALA A 152 -1.63 0.42 -24.04
N VAL A 153 -0.84 1.37 -23.57
CA VAL A 153 0.40 1.14 -22.85
C VAL A 153 0.28 1.75 -21.46
N VAL A 154 0.48 0.94 -20.43
CA VAL A 154 0.58 1.36 -19.03
C VAL A 154 2.05 1.35 -18.65
N ASP A 155 2.65 2.52 -18.49
CA ASP A 155 4.07 2.67 -18.19
C ASP A 155 4.27 2.85 -16.67
N LEU A 156 4.76 1.79 -16.02
CA LEU A 156 5.06 1.74 -14.57
C LEU A 156 6.56 1.88 -14.28
N ARG A 157 7.38 2.18 -15.29
CA ARG A 157 8.83 2.38 -15.10
C ARG A 157 9.09 3.57 -14.17
N GLY A 158 10.01 3.40 -13.22
CA GLY A 158 10.27 4.38 -12.17
C GLY A 158 9.15 4.52 -11.12
N ASN A 159 8.07 3.74 -11.18
CA ASN A 159 6.99 3.79 -10.19
C ASN A 159 7.33 2.97 -8.95
N GLY A 160 7.90 3.65 -7.94
CA GLY A 160 8.23 3.05 -6.65
C GLY A 160 7.05 2.80 -5.69
N GLY A 161 5.81 3.09 -6.10
CA GLY A 161 4.60 2.84 -5.32
C GLY A 161 3.98 4.08 -4.67
N GLY A 162 3.38 3.88 -3.49
CA GLY A 162 2.62 4.90 -2.75
C GLY A 162 1.16 4.51 -2.54
N ASP A 163 0.21 5.42 -2.78
CA ASP A 163 -1.22 5.15 -2.64
C ASP A 163 -1.77 4.47 -3.91
N MET A 164 -2.06 3.18 -3.82
CA MET A 164 -2.52 2.38 -4.95
C MET A 164 -3.96 2.71 -5.39
N GLY A 165 -4.81 3.23 -4.51
CA GLY A 165 -6.21 3.52 -4.81
C GLY A 165 -6.37 4.44 -6.04
N PRO A 166 -5.73 5.63 -6.03
CA PRO A 166 -5.64 6.51 -7.19
C PRO A 166 -5.06 5.88 -8.46
N MET A 167 -4.02 5.06 -8.34
CA MET A 167 -3.39 4.38 -9.48
C MET A 167 -4.41 3.49 -10.21
N LEU A 168 -5.07 2.60 -9.46
CA LEU A 168 -6.04 1.66 -10.04
C LEU A 168 -7.34 2.34 -10.46
N ALA A 169 -7.81 3.36 -9.74
CA ALA A 169 -9.00 4.11 -10.15
C ALA A 169 -8.75 4.88 -11.45
N GLY A 170 -7.55 5.43 -11.64
CA GLY A 170 -7.13 6.07 -12.88
C GLY A 170 -7.02 5.08 -14.05
N LEU A 171 -6.58 3.85 -13.78
CA LEU A 171 -6.47 2.77 -14.76
C LEU A 171 -7.74 1.92 -14.90
N SER A 172 -8.81 2.24 -14.17
CA SER A 172 -10.06 1.47 -14.18
C SER A 172 -10.72 1.31 -15.56
N PRO A 173 -10.54 2.20 -16.55
CA PRO A 173 -10.97 1.93 -17.93
C PRO A 173 -10.34 0.66 -18.54
N LEU A 174 -9.13 0.28 -18.14
CA LEU A 174 -8.38 -0.87 -18.67
C LEU A 174 -8.49 -2.13 -17.80
N LEU A 175 -9.22 -2.06 -16.67
CA LEU A 175 -9.34 -3.16 -15.71
C LEU A 175 -10.80 -3.66 -15.68
N PRO A 176 -11.03 -4.99 -15.66
CA PRO A 176 -12.38 -5.52 -15.47
C PRO A 176 -12.88 -5.27 -14.05
N ASP A 177 -14.20 -5.32 -13.88
CA ASP A 177 -14.82 -5.28 -12.56
C ASP A 177 -14.57 -6.58 -11.79
N GLY A 178 -14.52 -6.46 -10.46
CA GLY A 178 -14.18 -7.53 -9.53
C GLY A 178 -12.82 -7.34 -8.87
N PRO A 179 -12.26 -8.39 -8.27
CA PRO A 179 -10.96 -8.32 -7.61
C PRO A 179 -9.85 -8.02 -8.61
N ALA A 180 -9.13 -6.92 -8.42
CA ALA A 180 -7.90 -6.62 -9.15
C ALA A 180 -6.74 -7.52 -8.68
N LEU A 181 -6.56 -7.59 -7.36
CA LEU A 181 -5.62 -8.47 -6.68
C LEU A 181 -6.12 -8.70 -5.24
N TYR A 182 -5.33 -9.40 -4.43
CA TYR A 182 -5.60 -9.59 -3.01
C TYR A 182 -4.35 -9.34 -2.17
N PHE A 183 -4.58 -8.96 -0.92
CA PHE A 183 -3.55 -8.98 0.12
C PHE A 183 -3.76 -10.19 1.02
N GLN A 184 -2.70 -10.98 1.22
CA GLN A 184 -2.67 -12.13 2.11
C GLN A 184 -1.87 -11.80 3.37
N SER A 185 -2.58 -11.48 4.44
CA SER A 185 -2.03 -11.39 5.80
C SER A 185 -1.99 -12.79 6.45
N HIS A 186 -1.46 -12.90 7.66
CA HIS A 186 -1.47 -14.17 8.42
C HIS A 186 -2.84 -14.84 8.56
N SER A 187 -3.90 -14.04 8.73
CA SER A 187 -5.22 -14.57 9.11
C SER A 187 -6.30 -14.36 8.05
N ARG A 188 -6.03 -13.49 7.07
CA ARG A 188 -7.05 -13.00 6.14
C ARG A 188 -6.48 -12.73 4.77
N LYS A 189 -7.26 -13.11 3.77
CA LYS A 189 -7.13 -12.67 2.38
C LYS A 189 -8.17 -11.58 2.12
N THR A 190 -7.74 -10.39 1.72
CA THR A 190 -8.63 -9.24 1.46
C THR A 190 -8.47 -8.76 0.02
N PRO A 191 -9.55 -8.56 -0.73
CA PRO A 191 -9.46 -8.11 -2.12
C PRO A 191 -9.21 -6.60 -2.21
N VAL A 192 -8.52 -6.22 -3.28
CA VAL A 192 -8.61 -4.90 -3.89
C VAL A 192 -9.62 -5.02 -5.01
N THR A 193 -10.69 -4.23 -4.97
CA THR A 193 -11.83 -4.40 -5.88
C THR A 193 -11.98 -3.19 -6.79
N VAL A 194 -12.25 -3.45 -8.06
CA VAL A 194 -12.73 -2.49 -9.06
C VAL A 194 -14.24 -2.71 -9.25
N ASP A 195 -15.04 -1.66 -9.16
CA ASP A 195 -16.49 -1.67 -9.43
C ASP A 195 -16.84 -0.46 -10.31
N GLY A 196 -16.92 -0.69 -11.61
CA GLY A 196 -16.93 0.37 -12.61
C GLY A 196 -15.66 1.22 -12.49
N ASN A 197 -15.81 2.47 -12.10
CA ASN A 197 -14.72 3.43 -11.91
C ASN A 197 -14.36 3.65 -10.43
N TYR A 198 -14.94 2.87 -9.52
CA TYR A 198 -14.65 2.90 -8.09
C TYR A 198 -13.64 1.82 -7.73
N VAL A 199 -12.63 2.18 -6.94
CA VAL A 199 -11.65 1.26 -6.38
C VAL A 199 -11.63 1.34 -4.86
N ALA A 200 -11.54 0.17 -4.21
CA ALA A 200 -11.43 0.07 -2.75
C ALA A 200 -10.55 -1.11 -2.32
N GLY A 201 -10.08 -1.07 -1.07
CA GLY A 201 -9.27 -2.12 -0.44
C GLY A 201 -7.76 -1.98 -0.68
N GLY A 202 -7.34 -0.96 -1.41
CA GLY A 202 -5.98 -0.75 -1.90
C GLY A 202 -5.36 0.59 -1.53
N GLY A 203 -5.61 1.12 -0.33
CA GLY A 203 -5.26 2.51 0.00
C GLY A 203 -6.50 3.40 0.02
N THR A 204 -6.38 4.64 -0.45
CA THR A 204 -7.50 5.60 -0.46
C THR A 204 -8.58 5.13 -1.43
N PRO A 205 -9.83 4.90 -0.99
CA PRO A 205 -10.91 4.59 -1.91
C PRO A 205 -11.12 5.77 -2.87
N THR A 206 -11.13 5.50 -4.16
CA THR A 206 -11.15 6.54 -5.20
C THR A 206 -12.17 6.18 -6.27
N THR A 207 -12.94 7.17 -6.71
CA THR A 207 -13.91 7.03 -7.80
C THR A 207 -13.54 7.99 -8.91
N THR A 208 -13.40 7.49 -10.13
CA THR A 208 -13.21 8.32 -11.32
C THR A 208 -14.45 8.29 -12.22
N SER A 209 -14.36 8.91 -13.40
CA SER A 209 -15.37 8.84 -14.44
C SER A 209 -14.78 8.25 -15.72
N GLY A 210 -15.64 7.78 -16.63
CA GLY A 210 -15.19 7.07 -17.83
C GLY A 210 -15.96 5.79 -18.10
N GLY A 211 -15.60 5.13 -19.20
CA GLY A 211 -16.11 3.81 -19.57
C GLY A 211 -14.98 2.79 -19.66
N LYS A 212 -15.34 1.50 -19.60
CA LYS A 212 -14.39 0.42 -19.86
C LYS A 212 -13.96 0.42 -21.32
N LEU A 213 -12.69 0.14 -21.56
CA LEU A 213 -12.08 0.00 -22.86
C LEU A 213 -11.75 -1.48 -23.09
N ASP A 214 -12.11 -1.99 -24.25
CA ASP A 214 -11.75 -3.33 -24.70
C ASP A 214 -10.56 -3.21 -25.66
N LEU A 215 -9.37 -3.06 -25.08
CA LEU A 215 -8.11 -2.86 -25.80
C LEU A 215 -7.06 -3.90 -25.37
N PRO A 216 -6.20 -4.37 -26.28
CA PRO A 216 -4.92 -4.95 -25.90
C PRO A 216 -4.11 -3.98 -25.05
N VAL A 217 -3.50 -4.47 -23.97
CA VAL A 217 -2.73 -3.64 -23.02
C VAL A 217 -1.30 -4.17 -22.89
N ALA A 218 -0.32 -3.31 -23.18
CA ALA A 218 1.06 -3.54 -22.77
C ALA A 218 1.32 -2.87 -21.42
N VAL A 219 1.93 -3.58 -20.47
CA VAL A 219 2.37 -2.99 -19.19
C VAL A 219 3.91 -2.97 -19.17
N LEU A 220 4.50 -1.79 -18.97
CA LEU A 220 5.95 -1.61 -18.96
C LEU A 220 6.47 -1.53 -17.53
N THR A 221 7.57 -2.23 -17.26
CA THR A 221 8.21 -2.31 -15.94
C THR A 221 9.72 -2.18 -16.03
N ASP A 222 10.35 -1.74 -14.95
CA ASP A 222 11.80 -1.74 -14.78
C ASP A 222 12.19 -2.05 -13.32
N GLY A 223 13.49 -2.06 -13.05
CA GLY A 223 14.04 -2.32 -11.70
C GLY A 223 13.66 -1.29 -10.64
N GLU A 224 13.02 -0.17 -11.01
CA GLU A 224 12.49 0.84 -10.09
C GLU A 224 10.97 0.68 -9.85
N THR A 225 10.27 -0.12 -10.66
CA THR A 225 8.88 -0.50 -10.38
C THR A 225 8.83 -1.29 -9.07
N ALA A 226 8.18 -0.75 -8.03
CA ALA A 226 8.18 -1.32 -6.68
C ALA A 226 6.83 -1.15 -5.98
N SER A 227 6.56 -1.93 -4.94
CA SER A 227 5.48 -1.69 -3.98
C SER A 227 4.12 -1.58 -4.69
N SER A 228 3.35 -0.50 -4.50
CA SER A 228 2.09 -0.28 -5.21
C SER A 228 2.22 -0.20 -6.74
N GLY A 229 3.41 0.07 -7.28
CA GLY A 229 3.72 -0.10 -8.71
C GLY A 229 3.67 -1.57 -9.13
N GLU A 230 4.22 -2.46 -8.31
CA GLU A 230 4.11 -3.92 -8.52
C GLU A 230 2.70 -4.44 -8.28
N ALA A 231 2.00 -3.93 -7.25
CA ALA A 231 0.59 -4.28 -7.04
C ALA A 231 -0.28 -3.83 -8.22
N THR A 232 0.02 -2.68 -8.83
CA THR A 232 -0.63 -2.21 -10.06
C THR A 232 -0.33 -3.12 -11.25
N LEU A 233 0.92 -3.58 -11.42
CA LEU A 233 1.25 -4.63 -12.39
C LEU A 233 0.43 -5.91 -12.15
N LEU A 234 0.32 -6.37 -10.90
CA LEU A 234 -0.43 -7.58 -10.54
C LEU A 234 -1.94 -7.44 -10.77
N ALA A 235 -2.49 -6.22 -10.78
CA ALA A 235 -3.89 -5.97 -11.14
C ALA A 235 -4.21 -6.37 -12.60
N PHE A 236 -3.22 -6.29 -13.49
CA PHE A 236 -3.32 -6.72 -14.89
C PHE A 236 -2.94 -8.19 -15.11
N ARG A 237 -2.22 -8.81 -14.17
CA ARG A 237 -1.75 -10.19 -14.30
C ARG A 237 -2.92 -11.16 -14.50
N GLY A 238 -2.76 -12.04 -15.49
CA GLY A 238 -3.75 -13.07 -15.84
C GLY A 238 -4.96 -12.57 -16.61
N LEU A 239 -4.94 -11.35 -17.15
CA LEU A 239 -5.91 -10.91 -18.16
C LEU A 239 -5.44 -11.35 -19.55
N ASP A 240 -6.36 -11.88 -20.36
CA ASP A 240 -6.03 -12.47 -21.68
C ASP A 240 -5.57 -11.43 -22.72
N ASN A 241 -5.93 -10.17 -22.53
CA ASN A 241 -5.58 -9.05 -23.41
C ASN A 241 -4.35 -8.27 -22.94
N VAL A 242 -3.61 -8.77 -21.94
CA VAL A 242 -2.43 -8.11 -21.37
C VAL A 242 -1.15 -8.84 -21.74
N GLN A 243 -0.11 -8.08 -22.06
CA GLN A 243 1.27 -8.58 -22.08
C GLN A 243 2.21 -7.59 -21.38
N THR A 244 3.17 -8.10 -20.62
CA THR A 244 4.13 -7.28 -19.86
C THR A 244 5.50 -7.22 -20.54
N PHE A 245 6.14 -6.06 -20.49
CA PHE A 245 7.42 -5.81 -21.16
C PHE A 245 8.41 -5.06 -20.26
N GLY A 246 9.71 -5.28 -20.48
CA GLY A 246 10.75 -4.47 -19.85
C GLY A 246 11.79 -5.29 -19.10
N GLU A 247 12.04 -4.93 -17.85
CA GLU A 247 12.98 -5.60 -16.93
C GLU A 247 12.26 -6.05 -15.65
N PRO A 248 12.82 -6.99 -14.87
CA PRO A 248 12.25 -7.40 -13.59
C PRO A 248 12.08 -6.22 -12.62
N THR A 249 11.00 -6.25 -11.84
CA THR A 249 10.67 -5.23 -10.83
C THR A 249 11.59 -5.27 -9.60
N ALA A 250 11.43 -4.33 -8.66
CA ALA A 250 12.28 -4.21 -7.48
C ALA A 250 12.06 -5.31 -6.41
N GLY A 251 10.93 -6.02 -6.46
CA GLY A 251 10.58 -7.11 -5.55
C GLY A 251 10.08 -6.63 -4.20
N TYR A 252 9.05 -5.80 -4.17
CA TYR A 252 8.41 -5.22 -2.99
C TYR A 252 6.88 -5.41 -3.02
N ALA A 253 6.41 -6.50 -3.66
CA ALA A 253 5.00 -6.85 -3.85
C ALA A 253 4.33 -7.29 -2.54
N SER A 254 4.08 -6.32 -1.66
CA SER A 254 3.52 -6.54 -0.32
C SER A 254 2.73 -5.31 0.14
N ALA A 255 1.72 -5.52 0.99
CA ALA A 255 0.96 -4.43 1.59
C ALA A 255 1.56 -3.98 2.92
N ASN A 256 1.63 -2.66 3.09
CA ASN A 256 2.12 -2.03 4.30
C ASN A 256 1.01 -1.27 5.04
N VAL A 257 1.17 -1.15 6.35
CA VAL A 257 0.50 -0.11 7.14
C VAL A 257 1.51 0.98 7.46
N VAL A 258 1.06 2.24 7.40
CA VAL A 258 1.85 3.40 7.84
C VAL A 258 1.20 3.98 9.08
N ILE A 259 1.97 4.07 10.17
CA ILE A 259 1.49 4.52 11.49
C ILE A 259 2.30 5.74 11.90
N ASP A 260 1.63 6.89 11.98
CA ASP A 260 2.24 8.15 12.41
C ASP A 260 2.28 8.25 13.95
N TYR A 261 3.42 8.69 14.49
CA TYR A 261 3.63 8.89 15.93
C TYR A 261 3.78 10.38 16.29
N PRO A 262 3.48 10.77 17.56
CA PRO A 262 3.49 12.18 17.96
C PRO A 262 4.85 12.89 17.90
N ASP A 263 5.95 12.15 17.83
CA ASP A 263 7.31 12.70 17.70
C ASP A 263 7.71 12.98 16.23
N GLY A 264 6.79 12.77 15.28
CA GLY A 264 7.01 13.01 13.86
C GLY A 264 7.62 11.83 13.11
N ARG A 265 7.96 10.73 13.81
CA ARG A 265 8.33 9.47 13.18
C ARG A 265 7.09 8.71 12.72
N SER A 266 7.27 7.90 11.69
CA SER A 266 6.27 7.01 11.14
C SER A 266 6.87 5.62 11.01
N LEU A 267 6.08 4.60 11.32
CA LEU A 267 6.41 3.20 11.07
C LEU A 267 5.73 2.76 9.78
N MET A 268 6.49 2.35 8.78
CA MET A 268 6.00 1.54 7.66
C MET A 268 6.26 0.08 8.00
N LEU A 269 5.20 -0.71 8.13
CA LEU A 269 5.28 -2.11 8.48
C LEU A 269 4.55 -2.95 7.44
N THR A 270 5.23 -3.94 6.90
CA THR A 270 4.68 -4.93 5.97
C THR A 270 3.85 -5.96 6.74
N VAL A 271 2.60 -6.12 6.33
CA VAL A 271 1.60 -6.95 7.04
C VAL A 271 0.95 -8.01 6.17
N ALA A 272 1.15 -7.93 4.85
CA ALA A 272 0.59 -8.88 3.91
C ALA A 272 1.42 -9.00 2.63
N LYS A 273 1.32 -10.17 1.99
CA LYS A 273 1.83 -10.43 0.65
C LYS A 273 0.81 -10.04 -0.41
N ASP A 274 1.26 -9.74 -1.62
CA ASP A 274 0.35 -9.57 -2.75
C ASP A 274 0.01 -10.92 -3.37
N VAL A 275 -1.23 -11.08 -3.82
CA VAL A 275 -1.71 -12.27 -4.49
C VAL A 275 -2.46 -11.87 -5.74
N ALA A 276 -1.97 -12.29 -6.90
CA ALA A 276 -2.63 -12.03 -8.17
C ALA A 276 -3.99 -12.75 -8.25
N ARG A 277 -4.86 -12.32 -9.19
CA ARG A 277 -6.11 -13.04 -9.49
C ARG A 277 -5.89 -14.51 -9.86
N THR A 278 -4.74 -14.84 -10.43
CA THR A 278 -4.32 -16.22 -10.76
C THR A 278 -4.09 -17.09 -9.53
N GLY A 279 -3.95 -16.48 -8.35
CA GLY A 279 -3.67 -17.17 -7.08
C GLY A 279 -2.19 -17.26 -6.73
N GLU A 280 -1.29 -16.81 -7.61
CA GLU A 280 0.14 -16.71 -7.34
C GLU A 280 0.42 -15.67 -6.25
N GLU A 281 1.28 -16.01 -5.30
CA GLU A 281 1.71 -15.13 -4.22
C GLU A 281 3.05 -14.47 -4.54
N PHE A 282 3.17 -13.18 -4.24
CA PHE A 282 4.35 -12.36 -4.44
C PHE A 282 4.70 -11.66 -3.13
N ALA A 283 5.99 -11.43 -2.90
CA ALA A 283 6.48 -10.79 -1.68
C ALA A 283 7.76 -9.99 -1.99
N GLU A 284 8.93 -10.55 -1.68
CA GLU A 284 10.20 -9.83 -1.70
C GLU A 284 11.06 -10.12 -2.96
N ASP A 285 10.52 -10.88 -3.92
CA ASP A 285 11.20 -11.26 -5.16
C ASP A 285 10.75 -10.38 -6.34
N PRO A 286 11.67 -9.98 -7.23
CA PRO A 286 11.35 -9.34 -8.51
C PRO A 286 10.32 -10.11 -9.34
N ILE A 287 9.41 -9.39 -9.97
CA ILE A 287 8.45 -9.92 -10.93
C ILE A 287 9.03 -9.74 -12.33
N ALA A 288 9.29 -10.84 -13.04
CA ALA A 288 9.76 -10.78 -14.41
C ALA A 288 8.62 -10.40 -15.38
N PRO A 289 8.90 -9.58 -16.42
CA PRO A 289 7.97 -9.36 -17.51
C PRO A 289 7.92 -10.59 -18.44
N ASP A 290 6.89 -10.64 -19.28
CA ASP A 290 6.70 -11.73 -20.26
C ASP A 290 7.72 -11.65 -21.39
N ALA A 291 8.12 -10.42 -21.78
CA ALA A 291 9.06 -10.17 -22.87
C ALA A 291 9.97 -8.96 -22.59
N PRO A 292 11.15 -8.87 -23.25
CA PRO A 292 11.98 -7.67 -23.16
C PRO A 292 11.34 -6.48 -23.89
N LEU A 293 11.73 -5.26 -23.50
CA LEU A 293 11.20 -4.02 -24.13
C LEU A 293 11.40 -3.97 -25.65
N SER A 294 12.44 -4.61 -26.18
CA SER A 294 12.73 -4.66 -27.62
C SER A 294 11.63 -5.32 -28.47
N GLU A 295 10.71 -6.07 -27.86
CA GLU A 295 9.61 -6.73 -28.56
C GLU A 295 8.31 -5.90 -28.58
N LEU A 296 8.26 -4.79 -27.84
CA LEU A 296 7.06 -3.96 -27.69
C LEU A 296 6.52 -3.45 -29.03
N ASP A 297 7.38 -2.89 -29.89
CA ASP A 297 6.96 -2.32 -31.17
C ASP A 297 6.37 -3.37 -32.11
N GLY A 298 6.94 -4.59 -32.09
CA GLY A 298 6.43 -5.71 -32.88
C GLY A 298 5.06 -6.16 -32.39
N TRP A 299 4.89 -6.27 -31.07
CA TRP A 299 3.61 -6.59 -30.46
C TRP A 299 2.53 -5.53 -30.76
N LEU A 300 2.85 -4.25 -30.56
CA LEU A 300 1.95 -3.14 -30.86
C LEU A 300 1.53 -3.15 -32.34
N HIS A 301 2.48 -3.40 -33.24
CA HIS A 301 2.17 -3.52 -34.66
C HIS A 301 1.21 -4.67 -34.95
N ASP A 302 1.35 -5.83 -34.30
CA ASP A 302 0.49 -6.99 -34.56
C ASP A 302 -0.92 -6.83 -34.01
N VAL A 303 -1.09 -6.20 -32.83
CA VAL A 303 -2.43 -6.02 -32.21
C VAL A 303 -3.22 -4.86 -32.80
N CYS A 304 -2.55 -3.89 -33.44
CA CYS A 304 -3.16 -2.72 -34.05
C CYS A 304 -3.45 -2.84 -35.56
N ARG A 305 -3.30 -4.05 -36.13
CA ARG A 305 -3.58 -4.32 -37.56
C ARG A 305 -5.06 -4.30 -37.94
#